data_AF-A0A644YWK6-F1
#
_entry.id   AF-A0A644YWK6-F1
#
_cell.length_a   1.000
_cell.length_b   1.000
_cell.length_c   1.000
_cell.angle_alpha   90.00
_cell.angle_beta   90.00
_cell.angle_gamma   90.00
#
_symmetry.space_group_name_H-M   'P 1'
#
loop_
_entity.id
_entity.type
_entity.pdbx_description
1 polymer ?
#
loop_
_entity_poly.entity_id
_entity_poly.type
_entity_poly.pdbx_seq_one_letter_code
_entity_poly.pdbx_strand_id
1 'polypeptide(L)'
;MFYEQIAFPKNDLMKTILASQIKITDGALLNLSRTTLKSTTYRQAIDDAVTAVQAGVASYEDAIAASLRDVAGESLRVRYPSGLTRRVDTAMRQNILDGVRSINQRIAQAVGNEFQSDGVEISAHADCAEDHLDIQGRQYTNEEFDRLQNTLDRPVGELGCKHFAFPIVIGISEPSRTDEELESVNQQSAEKVTIDNTTKTRYNWTQEQRKIETAVRYQKDIATLAKAAGADDVARAAESNIKALRAEYRKVSKGADIPTQYDRMKVAGYVPVK
;
A
#
# COMPACT_ATOMS: atom_id res chain seq x y z
N MET A 1 15.67 -14.45 -28.74
CA MET A 1 14.43 -13.90 -29.30
C MET A 1 14.43 -12.42 -28.93
N PHE A 2 14.75 -11.53 -29.85
CA PHE A 2 14.75 -10.09 -29.60
C PHE A 2 13.32 -9.58 -29.81
N TYR A 3 12.68 -9.05 -28.79
CA TYR A 3 11.37 -8.42 -28.92
C TYR A 3 11.54 -7.11 -29.69
N GLU A 4 10.87 -6.99 -30.84
CA GLU A 4 10.87 -5.76 -31.63
C GLU A 4 9.96 -4.73 -30.93
N GLN A 5 10.47 -3.53 -30.68
CA GLN A 5 9.72 -2.51 -29.96
C GLN A 5 8.61 -1.95 -30.85
N ILE A 6 7.35 -2.14 -30.45
CA ILE A 6 6.19 -1.59 -31.16
C ILE A 6 6.21 -0.06 -31.04
N ALA A 7 6.21 0.64 -32.18
CA ALA A 7 6.15 2.09 -32.23
C ALA A 7 4.91 2.64 -31.50
N PHE A 8 5.07 3.70 -30.71
CA PHE A 8 4.02 4.25 -29.84
C PHE A 8 2.65 4.44 -30.51
N PRO A 9 2.52 4.98 -31.75
CA PRO A 9 1.21 5.15 -32.39
C PRO A 9 0.42 3.83 -32.53
N LYS A 10 1.12 2.70 -32.63
CA LYS A 10 0.57 1.34 -32.78
C LYS A 10 0.51 0.57 -31.46
N ASN A 11 0.95 1.16 -30.34
CA ASN A 11 1.01 0.50 -29.04
C ASN A 11 -0.22 0.89 -28.20
N ASP A 12 -1.34 0.20 -28.42
CA ASP A 12 -2.60 0.50 -27.74
C ASP A 12 -2.49 0.35 -26.22
N LEU A 13 -1.73 -0.65 -25.73
CA LEU A 13 -1.47 -0.83 -24.31
C LEU A 13 -0.81 0.40 -23.68
N MET A 14 0.23 0.94 -24.32
CA MET A 14 0.93 2.13 -23.83
C MET A 14 0.02 3.36 -23.86
N LYS A 15 -0.82 3.51 -24.90
CA LYS A 15 -1.79 4.61 -24.99
C LYS A 15 -2.84 4.53 -23.86
N THR A 16 -3.33 3.33 -23.54
CA THR A 16 -4.29 3.11 -22.45
C THR A 16 -3.69 3.41 -21.07
N ILE A 17 -2.44 2.98 -20.83
CA ILE A 17 -1.72 3.32 -19.58
C ILE A 17 -1.57 4.83 -19.46
N LEU A 18 -1.11 5.50 -20.52
CA LEU A 18 -0.91 6.95 -20.55
C LEU A 18 -2.23 7.71 -20.33
N ALA A 19 -3.30 7.33 -21.03
CA ALA A 19 -4.62 7.93 -20.85
C ALA A 19 -5.15 7.76 -19.41
N SER A 20 -4.88 6.63 -18.78
CA SER A 20 -5.26 6.37 -17.39
C SER A 20 -4.46 7.23 -16.40
N GLN A 21 -3.16 7.41 -16.65
CA GLN A 21 -2.31 8.32 -15.87
C GLN A 21 -2.77 9.78 -16.02
N ILE A 22 -3.10 10.23 -17.24
CA ILE A 22 -3.67 11.56 -17.52
C ILE A 22 -4.96 11.76 -16.70
N LYS A 23 -5.85 10.76 -16.66
CA LYS A 23 -7.12 10.84 -15.93
C LYS A 23 -6.95 10.91 -14.39
N ILE A 24 -5.91 10.29 -13.83
CA ILE A 24 -5.62 10.36 -12.38
C ILE A 24 -5.20 11.75 -11.95
N THR A 25 -4.53 12.45 -12.84
CA THR A 25 -3.76 13.65 -12.55
C THR A 25 -4.44 14.91 -13.08
N ASP A 26 -5.72 14.81 -13.47
CA ASP A 26 -6.48 15.88 -14.11
C ASP A 26 -5.74 16.51 -15.30
N GLY A 27 -5.08 15.67 -16.10
CA GLY A 27 -4.30 16.09 -17.26
C GLY A 27 -2.85 16.48 -16.99
N ALA A 28 -2.42 16.56 -15.72
CA ALA A 28 -1.09 17.07 -15.38
C ALA A 28 0.04 16.03 -15.49
N LEU A 29 -0.28 14.73 -15.46
CA LEU A 29 0.68 13.62 -15.28
C LEU A 29 1.59 13.76 -14.04
N LEU A 30 1.09 14.45 -13.02
CA LEU A 30 1.76 14.72 -11.75
C LEU A 30 0.89 14.31 -10.56
N ASN A 31 1.52 13.92 -9.47
CA ASN A 31 0.89 13.44 -8.24
C ASN A 31 0.02 12.18 -8.47
N LEU A 32 0.59 11.17 -9.12
CA LEU A 32 -0.04 9.87 -9.43
C LEU A 32 -0.56 9.15 -8.19
N SER A 33 0.07 9.38 -7.03
CA SER A 33 -0.41 8.83 -5.75
C SER A 33 -1.47 9.67 -5.06
N ARG A 34 -1.86 10.83 -5.62
CA ARG A 34 -2.79 11.81 -5.03
C ARG A 34 -2.44 12.18 -3.58
N THR A 35 -1.15 12.26 -3.26
CA THR A 35 -0.71 12.58 -1.91
C THR A 35 -0.96 14.05 -1.59
N THR A 36 -1.37 14.34 -0.35
CA THR A 36 -1.61 15.73 0.11
C THR A 36 -0.34 16.42 0.61
N LEU A 37 0.79 15.71 0.68
CA LEU A 37 2.11 16.29 0.97
C LEU A 37 2.43 17.37 -0.06
N LYS A 38 2.94 18.52 0.38
CA LYS A 38 3.18 19.69 -0.49
C LYS A 38 4.59 19.75 -1.10
N SER A 39 5.54 18.90 -0.67
CA SER A 39 6.90 18.89 -1.22
C SER A 39 6.88 18.43 -2.68
N THR A 40 7.39 19.28 -3.59
CA THR A 40 7.49 18.97 -5.02
C THR A 40 8.49 17.84 -5.27
N THR A 41 9.67 17.88 -4.64
CA THR A 41 10.68 16.81 -4.71
C THR A 41 10.09 15.47 -4.31
N TYR A 42 9.34 15.46 -3.21
CA TYR A 42 8.70 14.25 -2.73
C TYR A 42 7.67 13.72 -3.74
N ARG A 43 6.79 14.59 -4.26
CA ARG A 43 5.79 14.17 -5.26
C ARG A 43 6.45 13.61 -6.51
N GLN A 44 7.49 14.27 -7.01
CA GLN A 44 8.23 13.80 -8.19
C GLN A 44 8.84 12.42 -7.96
N ALA A 45 9.50 12.21 -6.81
CA ALA A 45 10.07 10.90 -6.47
C ALA A 45 9.00 9.80 -6.41
N ILE A 46 7.80 10.10 -5.90
CA ILE A 46 6.67 9.17 -5.93
C ILE A 46 6.18 8.91 -7.35
N ASP A 47 6.03 9.94 -8.17
CA ASP A 47 5.56 9.81 -9.55
C ASP A 47 6.51 8.96 -10.39
N ASP A 48 7.81 9.18 -10.25
CA ASP A 48 8.86 8.42 -10.93
C ASP A 48 8.82 6.95 -10.49
N ALA A 49 8.67 6.69 -9.19
CA ALA A 49 8.57 5.34 -8.66
C ALA A 49 7.29 4.61 -9.08
N VAL A 50 6.15 5.28 -9.04
CA VAL A 50 4.87 4.72 -9.52
C VAL A 50 4.98 4.39 -11.01
N THR A 51 5.56 5.29 -11.81
CA THR A 51 5.78 5.07 -13.24
C THR A 51 6.72 3.88 -13.49
N ALA A 52 7.83 3.79 -12.75
CA ALA A 52 8.80 2.72 -12.87
C ALA A 52 8.19 1.34 -12.54
N VAL A 53 7.40 1.26 -11.47
CA VAL A 53 6.69 0.03 -11.09
C VAL A 53 5.63 -0.31 -12.13
N GLN A 54 4.84 0.66 -12.59
CA GLN A 54 3.78 0.44 -13.59
C GLN A 54 4.36 -0.05 -14.92
N ALA A 55 5.53 0.45 -15.32
CA ALA A 55 6.23 0.03 -16.53
C ALA A 55 6.96 -1.31 -16.38
N GLY A 56 6.98 -1.91 -15.18
CA GLY A 56 7.68 -3.17 -14.90
C GLY A 56 9.20 -3.05 -14.93
N VAL A 57 9.76 -1.82 -14.89
CA VAL A 57 11.21 -1.59 -14.92
C VAL A 57 11.86 -1.66 -13.54
N ALA A 58 11.06 -1.61 -12.47
CA ALA A 58 11.52 -1.74 -11.09
C ALA A 58 10.54 -2.56 -10.24
N SER A 59 11.07 -3.27 -9.24
CA SER A 59 10.25 -3.81 -8.15
C SER A 59 9.79 -2.68 -7.22
N TYR A 60 8.77 -2.93 -6.39
CA TYR A 60 8.34 -1.97 -5.37
C TYR A 60 9.49 -1.64 -4.41
N GLU A 61 10.25 -2.65 -4.00
CA GLU A 61 11.37 -2.51 -3.08
C GLU A 61 12.46 -1.60 -3.67
N ASP A 62 12.82 -1.81 -4.95
CA ASP A 62 13.83 -1.01 -5.63
C ASP A 62 13.36 0.44 -5.86
N ALA A 63 12.10 0.61 -6.27
CA ALA A 63 11.51 1.93 -6.49
C ALA A 63 11.43 2.76 -5.20
N ILE A 64 11.05 2.14 -4.08
CA ILE A 64 11.06 2.79 -2.76
C ILE A 64 12.50 3.15 -2.36
N ALA A 65 13.46 2.25 -2.54
CA ALA A 65 14.85 2.50 -2.19
C ALA A 65 15.48 3.62 -3.03
N ALA A 66 15.16 3.70 -4.32
CA ALA A 66 15.57 4.79 -5.20
C ALA A 66 14.96 6.13 -4.75
N SER A 67 13.63 6.18 -4.59
CA SER A 67 12.91 7.38 -4.13
C SER A 67 13.46 7.93 -2.82
N LEU A 68 13.83 7.04 -1.90
CA LEU A 68 14.40 7.44 -0.61
C LEU A 68 15.73 8.16 -0.75
N ARG A 69 16.55 7.82 -1.74
CA ARG A 69 17.81 8.54 -2.01
C ARG A 69 17.53 9.95 -2.51
N ASP A 70 16.50 10.11 -3.35
CA ASP A 70 16.14 11.39 -3.94
C ASP A 70 15.62 12.39 -2.89
N VAL A 71 14.97 11.90 -1.83
CA VAL A 71 14.46 12.74 -0.73
C VAL A 71 15.31 12.71 0.54
N ALA A 72 16.40 11.94 0.57
CA ALA A 72 17.20 11.70 1.78
C ALA A 72 17.76 12.98 2.41
N GLY A 73 18.00 14.02 1.59
CA GLY A 73 18.53 15.31 2.05
C GLY A 73 17.50 16.21 2.74
N GLU A 74 16.20 15.93 2.66
CA GLU A 74 15.16 16.81 3.19
C GLU A 74 14.82 16.53 4.66
N SER A 75 14.39 15.30 4.97
CA SER A 75 14.03 14.90 6.32
C SER A 75 13.74 13.39 6.42
N LEU A 76 13.97 12.82 7.61
CA LEU A 76 13.51 11.46 7.93
C LEU A 76 11.98 11.38 8.16
N ARG A 77 11.29 12.52 8.20
CA ARG A 77 9.85 12.60 8.46
C ARG A 77 9.17 13.55 7.49
N VAL A 78 7.94 13.22 7.13
CA VAL A 78 7.05 14.08 6.35
C VAL A 78 5.92 14.60 7.22
N ARG A 79 5.54 15.87 7.02
CA ARG A 79 4.41 16.50 7.70
C ARG A 79 3.31 16.82 6.69
N TYR A 80 2.13 16.28 6.94
CA TYR A 80 0.94 16.53 6.13
C TYR A 80 0.30 17.86 6.51
N PRO A 81 -0.48 18.49 5.61
CA PRO A 81 -1.24 19.71 5.92
C PRO A 81 -2.18 19.55 7.12
N SER A 82 -2.66 18.33 7.39
CA SER A 82 -3.46 17.98 8.57
C SER A 82 -2.70 18.04 9.91
N GLY A 83 -1.38 18.28 9.88
CA GLY A 83 -0.50 18.23 11.04
C GLY A 83 0.06 16.85 11.34
N LEU A 84 -0.50 15.79 10.74
CA LEU A 84 0.00 14.42 10.88
C LEU A 84 1.46 14.34 10.42
N THR A 85 2.29 13.65 11.19
CA THR A 85 3.70 13.42 10.84
C THR A 85 3.98 11.93 10.76
N ARG A 86 4.68 11.51 9.71
CA ARG A 86 5.06 10.10 9.48
C ARG A 86 6.52 9.99 9.09
N ARG A 87 7.12 8.82 9.26
CA ARG A 87 8.46 8.55 8.73
C ARG A 87 8.41 8.53 7.19
N VAL A 88 9.42 9.12 6.55
CA VAL A 88 9.40 9.38 5.10
C VAL A 88 9.19 8.11 4.28
N ASP A 89 9.89 7.02 4.61
CA ASP A 89 9.77 5.75 3.89
C ASP A 89 8.44 5.02 4.08
N THR A 90 7.79 5.24 5.23
CA THR A 90 6.46 4.69 5.52
C THR A 90 5.43 5.40 4.66
N ALA A 91 5.52 6.73 4.58
CA ALA A 91 4.70 7.52 3.69
C ALA A 91 4.98 7.18 2.22
N MET A 92 6.25 7.02 1.83
CA MET A 92 6.62 6.69 0.44
C MET A 92 6.08 5.34 0.02
N ARG A 93 6.30 4.30 0.83
CA ARG A 93 5.77 2.96 0.53
C ARG A 93 4.26 2.98 0.35
N GLN A 94 3.55 3.69 1.23
CA GLN A 94 2.10 3.81 1.10
C GLN A 94 1.72 4.53 -0.20
N ASN A 95 2.29 5.71 -0.45
CA ASN A 95 1.96 6.52 -1.63
C ASN A 95 2.28 5.78 -2.95
N ILE A 96 3.40 5.05 -3.03
CA ILE A 96 3.75 4.27 -4.22
C ILE A 96 2.75 3.13 -4.45
N LEU A 97 2.42 2.36 -3.41
CA LEU A 97 1.45 1.25 -3.51
C LEU A 97 0.04 1.75 -3.86
N ASP A 98 -0.42 2.82 -3.21
CA ASP A 98 -1.74 3.42 -3.44
C ASP A 98 -1.80 4.07 -4.84
N GLY A 99 -0.69 4.65 -5.31
CA GLY A 99 -0.58 5.24 -6.64
C GLY A 99 -0.66 4.21 -7.77
N VAL A 100 0.11 3.13 -7.70
CA VAL A 100 0.05 2.03 -8.67
C VAL A 100 -1.35 1.42 -8.72
N ARG A 101 -1.96 1.20 -7.54
CA ARG A 101 -3.33 0.68 -7.48
C ARG A 101 -4.35 1.64 -8.09
N SER A 102 -4.23 2.94 -7.82
CA SER A 102 -5.12 3.95 -8.41
C SER A 102 -5.04 3.93 -9.94
N ILE A 103 -3.84 3.78 -10.51
CA ILE A 103 -3.63 3.59 -11.97
C ILE A 103 -4.37 2.35 -12.46
N ASN A 104 -4.16 1.21 -11.82
CA ASN A 104 -4.82 -0.03 -12.22
C ASN A 104 -6.35 0.03 -12.10
N GLN A 105 -6.87 0.70 -11.07
CA GLN A 105 -8.31 0.92 -10.88
C GLN A 105 -8.90 1.74 -12.03
N ARG A 106 -8.18 2.76 -12.52
CA ARG A 106 -8.62 3.57 -13.66
C ARG A 106 -8.49 2.85 -15.00
N ILE A 107 -7.44 2.05 -15.19
CA ILE A 107 -7.30 1.20 -16.37
C ILE A 107 -8.49 0.24 -16.43
N ALA A 108 -8.83 -0.41 -15.32
CA ALA A 108 -10.00 -1.28 -15.26
C ALA A 108 -11.27 -0.51 -15.61
N GLN A 109 -11.52 0.66 -15.00
CA GLN A 109 -12.68 1.51 -15.36
C GLN A 109 -12.73 1.91 -16.85
N ALA A 110 -11.58 2.22 -17.45
CA ALA A 110 -11.53 2.56 -18.88
C ALA A 110 -11.94 1.38 -19.75
N VAL A 111 -11.44 0.18 -19.45
CA VAL A 111 -11.87 -1.07 -20.11
C VAL A 111 -13.35 -1.36 -19.82
N GLY A 112 -13.80 -1.11 -18.59
CA GLY A 112 -15.20 -1.15 -18.18
C GLY A 112 -16.13 -0.40 -19.13
N ASN A 113 -15.76 0.85 -19.41
CA ASN A 113 -16.53 1.71 -20.31
C ASN A 113 -16.61 1.17 -21.75
N GLU A 114 -15.60 0.44 -22.22
CA GLU A 114 -15.61 -0.17 -23.56
C GLU A 114 -16.69 -1.25 -23.71
N PHE A 115 -16.96 -2.01 -22.64
CA PHE A 115 -18.08 -2.97 -22.59
C PHE A 115 -19.33 -2.41 -21.90
N GLN A 116 -19.40 -1.08 -21.71
CA GLN A 116 -20.54 -0.37 -21.14
C GLN A 116 -20.89 -0.82 -19.71
N SER A 117 -19.88 -1.08 -18.88
CA SER A 117 -20.08 -1.38 -17.45
C SER A 117 -20.92 -0.31 -16.76
N ASP A 118 -22.01 -0.71 -16.11
CA ASP A 118 -22.91 0.17 -15.35
C ASP A 118 -22.82 -0.05 -13.83
N GLY A 119 -21.89 -0.91 -13.38
CA GLY A 119 -21.60 -1.12 -11.97
C GLY A 119 -20.18 -1.61 -11.69
N VAL A 120 -19.94 -1.89 -10.41
CA VAL A 120 -18.70 -2.49 -9.91
C VAL A 120 -19.00 -3.63 -8.95
N GLU A 121 -18.13 -4.64 -8.94
CA GLU A 121 -18.03 -5.62 -7.86
C GLU A 121 -16.78 -5.36 -7.03
N ILE A 122 -16.95 -5.17 -5.72
CA ILE A 122 -15.83 -4.99 -4.82
C ILE A 122 -15.20 -6.36 -4.55
N SER A 123 -13.90 -6.51 -4.79
CA SER A 123 -13.18 -7.75 -4.46
C SER A 123 -13.36 -8.14 -2.99
N ALA A 124 -13.56 -9.42 -2.67
CA ALA A 124 -13.53 -9.91 -1.28
C ALA A 124 -12.22 -10.65 -0.95
N HIS A 125 -11.73 -10.47 0.28
CA HIS A 125 -10.59 -11.19 0.81
C HIS A 125 -10.68 -11.39 2.33
N ALA A 126 -10.07 -12.45 2.84
CA ALA A 126 -9.90 -12.64 4.28
C ALA A 126 -9.01 -11.55 4.90
N ASP A 127 -9.13 -11.34 6.21
CA ASP A 127 -8.41 -10.33 6.99
C ASP A 127 -8.66 -8.89 6.53
N CYS A 128 -9.86 -8.61 6.01
CA CYS A 128 -10.27 -7.25 5.75
C CYS A 128 -10.46 -6.47 7.06
N ALA A 129 -10.42 -5.16 6.95
CA ALA A 129 -10.75 -4.29 8.07
C ALA A 129 -12.26 -4.35 8.36
N GLU A 130 -12.65 -4.14 9.62
CA GLU A 130 -14.05 -4.21 10.05
C GLU A 130 -14.96 -3.23 9.31
N ASP A 131 -14.42 -2.05 8.97
CA ASP A 131 -15.09 -0.99 8.20
C ASP A 131 -15.36 -1.34 6.73
N HIS A 132 -14.96 -2.53 6.27
CA HIS A 132 -15.21 -3.01 4.90
C HIS A 132 -15.91 -4.38 4.84
N LEU A 133 -16.24 -5.01 5.97
CA LEU A 133 -16.80 -6.36 6.01
C LEU A 133 -18.15 -6.46 5.28
N ASP A 134 -19.02 -5.49 5.51
CA ASP A 134 -20.37 -5.46 4.98
C ASP A 134 -20.44 -5.07 3.51
N ILE A 135 -19.40 -4.41 2.99
CA ILE A 135 -19.37 -3.92 1.61
C ILE A 135 -18.53 -4.75 0.64
N GLN A 136 -17.54 -5.52 1.13
CA GLN A 136 -16.70 -6.34 0.25
C GLN A 136 -17.51 -7.46 -0.44
N GLY A 137 -17.11 -7.83 -1.65
CA GLY A 137 -17.76 -8.90 -2.42
C GLY A 137 -19.09 -8.53 -3.06
N ARG A 138 -19.64 -7.35 -2.75
CA ARG A 138 -20.94 -6.90 -3.27
C ARG A 138 -20.81 -6.17 -4.59
N GLN A 139 -21.87 -6.29 -5.38
CA GLN A 139 -22.09 -5.53 -6.60
C GLN A 139 -22.87 -4.25 -6.30
N TYR A 140 -22.49 -3.16 -6.95
CA TYR A 140 -23.14 -1.86 -6.86
C TYR A 140 -23.25 -1.27 -8.26
N THR A 141 -24.36 -0.59 -8.56
CA THR A 141 -24.38 0.33 -9.70
C THR A 141 -23.32 1.42 -9.50
N ASN A 142 -22.88 2.06 -10.57
CA ASN A 142 -21.90 3.16 -10.48
C ASN A 142 -22.37 4.27 -9.52
N GLU A 143 -23.67 4.59 -9.54
CA GLU A 143 -24.25 5.61 -8.67
C GLU A 143 -24.26 5.19 -7.19
N GLU A 144 -24.56 3.92 -6.90
CA GLU A 144 -24.49 3.38 -5.54
C GLU A 144 -23.06 3.32 -5.02
N PHE A 145 -22.10 2.93 -5.87
CA PHE A 145 -20.70 2.90 -5.50
C PHE A 145 -20.15 4.31 -5.22
N ASP A 146 -20.51 5.31 -6.04
CA ASP A 146 -20.12 6.70 -5.80
C ASP A 146 -20.71 7.22 -4.48
N ARG A 147 -21.98 6.90 -4.18
CA ARG A 147 -22.56 7.22 -2.86
C ARG A 147 -21.79 6.54 -1.73
N LEU A 148 -21.50 5.25 -1.85
CA LEU A 148 -20.76 4.49 -0.86
C LEU A 148 -19.38 5.14 -0.59
N GLN A 149 -18.61 5.43 -1.64
CA GLN A 149 -17.29 6.06 -1.53
C GLN A 149 -17.32 7.40 -0.77
N ASN A 150 -18.39 8.18 -0.91
CA ASN A 150 -18.54 9.47 -0.21
C ASN A 150 -18.95 9.33 1.26
N THR A 151 -19.38 8.14 1.71
CA THR A 151 -19.77 7.87 3.10
C THR A 151 -18.67 7.21 3.91
N LEU A 152 -17.68 6.60 3.27
CA LEU A 152 -16.59 5.88 3.92
C LEU A 152 -15.48 6.82 4.38
N ASP A 153 -15.07 6.71 5.65
CA ASP A 153 -13.84 7.33 6.15
C ASP A 153 -12.58 6.85 5.40
N ARG A 154 -12.64 5.59 4.94
CA ARG A 154 -11.61 4.93 4.14
C ARG A 154 -12.24 4.46 2.83
N PRO A 155 -12.21 5.29 1.77
CA PRO A 155 -12.73 4.90 0.47
C PRO A 155 -12.07 3.61 -0.03
N VAL A 156 -12.85 2.78 -0.71
CA VAL A 156 -12.40 1.53 -1.32
C VAL A 156 -11.32 1.84 -2.36
N GLY A 157 -10.22 1.09 -2.30
CA GLY A 157 -9.05 1.31 -3.14
C GLY A 157 -8.08 2.38 -2.63
N GLU A 158 -8.38 3.06 -1.52
CA GLU A 158 -7.53 4.09 -0.93
C GLU A 158 -7.03 3.71 0.49
N LEU A 159 -6.11 4.51 1.03
CA LEU A 159 -5.62 4.44 2.42
C LEU A 159 -5.17 3.02 2.86
N GLY A 160 -4.46 2.33 1.97
CA GLY A 160 -3.91 1.00 2.21
C GLY A 160 -4.94 -0.12 2.39
N CYS A 161 -6.20 0.12 2.03
CA CYS A 161 -7.20 -0.93 1.85
C CYS A 161 -6.76 -1.89 0.73
N LYS A 162 -7.04 -3.19 0.84
CA LYS A 162 -6.58 -4.22 -0.15
C LYS A 162 -7.60 -4.50 -1.26
N HIS A 163 -8.77 -3.85 -1.21
CA HIS A 163 -9.82 -4.03 -2.19
C HIS A 163 -9.49 -3.41 -3.56
N PHE A 164 -10.16 -3.96 -4.57
CA PHE A 164 -10.22 -3.48 -5.95
C PHE A 164 -11.68 -3.50 -6.39
N ALA A 165 -12.15 -2.49 -7.12
CA ALA A 165 -13.51 -2.42 -7.63
C ALA A 165 -13.52 -2.82 -9.12
N PHE A 166 -13.97 -4.04 -9.42
CA PHE A 166 -14.00 -4.56 -10.80
C PHE A 166 -15.22 -4.01 -11.54
N PRO A 167 -15.08 -3.35 -12.70
CA PRO A 167 -16.23 -2.95 -13.50
C PRO A 167 -17.02 -4.18 -13.98
N ILE A 168 -18.33 -4.10 -13.92
CA ILE A 168 -19.27 -5.17 -14.29
C ILE A 168 -20.49 -4.58 -15.02
N VAL A 169 -21.29 -5.47 -15.63
CA VAL A 169 -22.62 -5.11 -16.13
C VAL A 169 -23.66 -5.73 -15.19
N ILE A 170 -24.41 -4.90 -14.48
CA ILE A 170 -25.37 -5.31 -13.46
C ILE A 170 -26.46 -6.19 -14.10
N GLY A 171 -26.77 -7.29 -13.43
CA GLY A 171 -27.74 -8.29 -13.92
C GLY A 171 -27.23 -9.19 -15.04
N ILE A 172 -26.04 -8.95 -15.60
CA ILE A 172 -25.37 -9.84 -16.56
C ILE A 172 -24.16 -10.52 -15.91
N SER A 173 -23.34 -9.77 -15.20
CA SER A 173 -22.16 -10.30 -14.52
C SER A 173 -22.56 -11.10 -13.28
N GLU A 174 -22.29 -12.40 -13.28
CA GLU A 174 -22.47 -13.25 -12.10
C GLU A 174 -21.53 -12.80 -10.96
N PRO A 175 -22.01 -12.75 -9.71
CA PRO A 175 -21.16 -12.49 -8.54
C PRO A 175 -19.98 -13.46 -8.48
N SER A 176 -18.78 -12.96 -8.14
CA SER A 176 -17.58 -13.79 -8.05
C SER A 176 -17.61 -14.82 -6.91
N ARG A 177 -18.53 -14.64 -5.96
CA ARG A 177 -18.72 -15.51 -4.79
C ARG A 177 -20.21 -15.63 -4.47
N THR A 178 -20.60 -16.78 -3.91
CA THR A 178 -21.94 -16.94 -3.35
C THR A 178 -22.07 -16.19 -2.02
N ASP A 179 -23.30 -15.97 -1.57
CA ASP A 179 -23.56 -15.34 -0.27
C ASP A 179 -22.95 -16.15 0.89
N GLU A 180 -22.96 -17.48 0.80
CA GLU A 180 -22.32 -18.35 1.80
C GLU A 180 -20.80 -18.21 1.80
N GLU A 181 -20.18 -18.07 0.63
CA GLU A 181 -18.74 -17.83 0.52
C GLU A 181 -18.35 -16.45 1.06
N LEU A 182 -19.16 -15.41 0.79
CA LEU A 182 -18.95 -14.07 1.34
C LEU A 182 -19.09 -14.05 2.87
N GLU A 183 -20.13 -14.70 3.39
CA GLU A 183 -20.32 -14.84 4.84
C GLU A 183 -19.16 -15.60 5.48
N SER A 184 -18.67 -16.67 4.86
CA SER A 184 -17.49 -17.41 5.32
C SER A 184 -16.23 -16.53 5.35
N VAL A 185 -15.98 -15.73 4.31
CA VAL A 185 -14.83 -14.80 4.27
C VAL A 185 -14.96 -13.68 5.31
N ASN A 186 -16.17 -13.19 5.55
CA ASN A 186 -16.45 -12.18 6.57
C ASN A 186 -16.26 -12.73 7.98
N GLN A 187 -16.75 -13.94 8.24
CA GLN A 187 -16.52 -14.64 9.51
C GLN A 187 -15.02 -14.84 9.77
N GLN A 188 -14.27 -15.34 8.79
CA GLN A 188 -12.81 -15.49 8.88
C GLN A 188 -12.09 -14.17 9.17
N SER A 189 -12.57 -13.05 8.61
CA SER A 189 -12.01 -11.72 8.85
C SER A 189 -12.33 -11.18 10.25
N ALA A 190 -13.51 -11.54 10.78
CA ALA A 190 -13.97 -11.18 12.12
C ALA A 190 -13.39 -12.07 13.23
N GLU A 191 -12.84 -13.24 12.89
CA GLU A 191 -12.17 -14.13 13.83
C GLU A 191 -11.10 -13.40 14.62
N LYS A 192 -11.10 -13.63 15.94
CA LYS A 192 -10.15 -13.03 16.86
C LYS A 192 -9.16 -14.07 17.32
N VAL A 193 -7.90 -13.65 17.34
CA VAL A 193 -6.78 -14.45 17.86
C VAL A 193 -6.26 -13.78 19.11
N THR A 194 -6.05 -14.59 20.16
CA THR A 194 -5.44 -14.14 21.41
C THR A 194 -3.96 -14.49 21.41
N ILE A 195 -3.12 -13.47 21.59
CA ILE A 195 -1.67 -13.63 21.79
C ILE A 195 -1.34 -12.94 23.11
N ASP A 196 -0.69 -13.68 24.00
CA ASP A 196 -0.55 -13.32 25.41
C ASP A 196 -1.92 -13.00 26.03
N ASN A 197 -2.15 -11.74 26.41
CA ASN A 197 -3.39 -11.26 27.03
C ASN A 197 -4.16 -10.28 26.13
N THR A 198 -3.86 -10.25 24.83
CA THR A 198 -4.50 -9.35 23.87
C THR A 198 -5.28 -10.15 22.84
N THR A 199 -6.55 -9.84 22.65
CA THR A 199 -7.43 -10.47 21.67
C THR A 199 -7.78 -9.47 20.57
N LYS A 200 -7.42 -9.78 19.32
CA LYS A 200 -7.60 -8.90 18.16
C LYS A 200 -7.93 -9.72 16.91
N THR A 201 -8.55 -9.09 15.92
CA THR A 201 -8.67 -9.67 14.57
C THR A 201 -7.31 -9.77 13.89
N ARG A 202 -7.16 -10.63 12.87
CA ARG A 202 -5.92 -10.75 12.09
C ARG A 202 -5.52 -9.44 11.39
N TYR A 203 -6.51 -8.66 10.93
CA TYR A 203 -6.27 -7.30 10.44
C TYR A 203 -5.56 -6.42 11.49
N ASN A 204 -6.08 -6.42 12.72
CA ASN A 204 -5.52 -5.63 13.82
C ASN A 204 -4.14 -6.14 14.25
N TRP A 205 -3.90 -7.45 14.20
CA TRP A 205 -2.55 -8.00 14.38
C TRP A 205 -1.58 -7.56 13.28
N THR A 206 -2.04 -7.44 12.03
CA THR A 206 -1.25 -6.85 10.94
C THR A 206 -0.92 -5.36 11.21
N GLN A 207 -1.81 -4.61 11.88
CA GLN A 207 -1.49 -3.25 12.31
C GLN A 207 -0.42 -3.22 13.41
N GLU A 208 -0.45 -4.16 14.37
CA GLU A 208 0.62 -4.30 15.37
C GLU A 208 1.95 -4.70 14.72
N GLN A 209 1.92 -5.62 13.75
CA GLN A 209 3.06 -5.99 12.92
C GLN A 209 3.72 -4.74 12.30
N ARG A 210 2.94 -3.84 11.70
CA ARG A 210 3.41 -2.58 11.10
C ARG A 210 3.99 -1.59 12.13
N LYS A 211 3.44 -1.55 13.35
CA LYS A 211 4.00 -0.73 14.45
C LYS A 211 5.39 -1.25 14.86
N ILE A 212 5.54 -2.57 15.00
CA ILE A 212 6.82 -3.21 15.31
C ILE A 212 7.83 -2.96 14.17
N GLU A 213 7.43 -3.10 12.91
CA GLU A 213 8.29 -2.78 11.75
C GLU A 213 8.80 -1.34 11.82
N THR A 214 7.93 -0.39 12.18
CA THR A 214 8.29 1.02 12.33
C THR A 214 9.27 1.23 13.49
N ALA A 215 9.01 0.59 14.64
CA ALA A 215 9.90 0.66 15.80
C ALA A 215 11.29 0.09 15.50
N VAL A 216 11.38 -1.03 14.78
CA VAL A 216 12.66 -1.62 14.35
C VAL A 216 13.43 -0.62 13.50
N ARG A 217 12.78 0.07 12.56
CA ARG A 217 13.45 1.04 11.70
C ARG A 217 13.97 2.25 12.47
N TYR A 218 13.21 2.76 13.44
CA TYR A 218 13.72 3.81 14.34
C TYR A 218 14.95 3.36 15.14
N GLN A 219 14.95 2.13 15.66
CA GLN A 219 16.13 1.63 16.37
C GLN A 219 17.33 1.43 15.45
N LYS A 220 17.12 1.06 14.18
CA LYS A 220 18.18 1.02 13.17
C LYS A 220 18.74 2.42 12.87
N ASP A 221 17.88 3.42 12.74
CA ASP A 221 18.31 4.83 12.58
C ASP A 221 19.18 5.26 13.78
N ILE A 222 18.75 4.95 15.01
CA ILE A 222 19.51 5.23 16.24
C ILE A 222 20.86 4.51 16.24
N ALA A 223 20.89 3.21 15.93
CA ALA A 223 22.12 2.41 15.93
C ALA A 223 23.14 2.96 14.92
N THR A 224 22.69 3.30 13.70
CA THR A 224 23.53 3.87 12.65
C THR A 224 24.12 5.21 13.08
N LEU A 225 23.30 6.13 13.60
CA LEU A 225 23.75 7.46 14.03
C LEU A 225 24.68 7.39 15.24
N ALA A 226 24.35 6.57 16.24
CA ALA A 226 25.16 6.38 17.44
C ALA A 226 26.55 5.84 17.08
N LYS A 227 26.61 4.86 16.17
CA LYS A 227 27.89 4.33 15.67
C LYS A 227 28.71 5.39 14.93
N ALA A 228 28.08 6.19 14.08
CA ALA A 228 28.76 7.28 13.37
C ALA A 228 29.31 8.35 14.34
N ALA A 229 28.65 8.54 15.48
CA ALA A 229 29.07 9.47 16.52
C ALA A 229 30.05 8.87 17.56
N GLY A 230 30.41 7.58 17.46
CA GLY A 230 31.26 6.88 18.44
C GLY A 230 30.57 6.56 19.78
N ALA A 231 29.24 6.62 19.83
CA ALA A 231 28.43 6.30 21.01
C ALA A 231 28.08 4.80 21.06
N ASP A 232 29.07 3.96 21.33
CA ASP A 232 28.96 2.50 21.22
C ASP A 232 27.98 1.86 22.23
N ASP A 233 27.80 2.46 23.40
CA ASP A 233 26.81 2.04 24.39
C ASP A 233 25.37 2.24 23.87
N VAL A 234 25.09 3.41 23.27
CA VAL A 234 23.80 3.71 22.64
C VAL A 234 23.55 2.79 21.45
N ALA A 235 24.56 2.55 20.61
CA ALA A 235 24.46 1.66 19.46
C ALA A 235 24.12 0.22 19.90
N ARG A 236 24.78 -0.30 20.94
CA ARG A 236 24.49 -1.64 21.50
C ARG A 236 23.11 -1.73 22.14
N ALA A 237 22.66 -0.69 22.84
CA ALA A 237 21.32 -0.65 23.40
C ALA A 237 20.24 -0.71 22.30
N ALA A 238 20.43 0.05 21.21
CA ALA A 238 19.54 0.02 20.06
C ALA A 238 19.49 -1.36 19.38
N GLU A 239 20.63 -2.05 19.23
CA GLU A 239 20.66 -3.43 18.73
C GLU A 239 19.92 -4.42 19.62
N SER A 240 20.04 -4.28 20.94
CA SER A 240 19.28 -5.10 21.89
C SER A 240 17.77 -4.91 21.67
N ASN A 241 17.32 -3.67 21.52
CA ASN A 241 15.93 -3.34 21.22
C ASN A 241 15.47 -3.92 19.87
N ILE A 242 16.31 -3.86 18.82
CA ILE A 242 16.02 -4.48 17.52
C ILE A 242 15.78 -5.99 17.69
N LYS A 243 16.64 -6.68 18.46
CA LYS A 243 16.50 -8.12 18.70
C LYS A 243 15.19 -8.45 19.43
N ALA A 244 14.85 -7.69 20.47
CA ALA A 244 13.60 -7.84 21.21
C ALA A 244 12.37 -7.60 20.32
N LEU A 245 12.35 -6.50 19.57
CA LEU A 245 11.27 -6.18 18.63
C LEU A 245 11.11 -7.24 17.53
N ARG A 246 12.21 -7.81 17.02
CA ARG A 246 12.14 -8.90 16.02
C ARG A 246 11.64 -10.21 16.62
N ALA A 247 11.94 -10.48 17.89
CA ALA A 247 11.36 -11.62 18.59
C ALA A 247 9.85 -11.44 18.75
N GLU A 248 9.41 -10.25 19.16
CA GLU A 248 8.00 -9.90 19.27
C GLU A 248 7.28 -10.01 17.92
N TYR A 249 7.90 -9.48 16.86
CA TYR A 249 7.38 -9.58 15.50
C TYR A 249 7.12 -11.02 15.07
N ARG A 250 8.07 -11.93 15.34
CA ARG A 250 7.93 -13.35 15.01
C ARG A 250 6.83 -14.01 15.85
N LYS A 251 6.74 -13.67 17.14
CA LYS A 251 5.70 -14.17 18.04
C LYS A 251 4.31 -13.75 17.54
N VAL A 252 4.12 -12.45 17.25
CA VAL A 252 2.85 -11.92 16.73
C VAL A 252 2.52 -12.53 15.36
N SER A 253 3.48 -12.56 14.45
CA SER A 253 3.24 -13.08 13.10
C SER A 253 2.86 -14.56 13.12
N LYS A 254 3.56 -15.38 13.92
CA LYS A 254 3.24 -16.79 14.10
C LYS A 254 1.93 -17.00 14.86
N GLY A 255 1.71 -16.24 15.94
CA GLY A 255 0.53 -16.39 16.78
C GLY A 255 -0.77 -16.03 16.06
N ALA A 256 -0.74 -15.01 15.20
CA ALA A 256 -1.90 -14.58 14.42
C ALA A 256 -2.00 -15.26 13.04
N ASP A 257 -1.06 -16.15 12.70
CA ASP A 257 -0.93 -16.77 11.37
C ASP A 257 -0.91 -15.76 10.21
N ILE A 258 -0.12 -14.68 10.37
CA ILE A 258 0.04 -13.63 9.36
C ILE A 258 1.45 -13.66 8.74
N PRO A 259 1.59 -13.45 7.42
CA PRO A 259 2.89 -13.51 6.75
C PRO A 259 3.91 -12.50 7.28
N THR A 260 5.16 -12.92 7.43
CA THR A 260 6.28 -12.02 7.74
C THR A 260 6.73 -11.22 6.52
N GLN A 261 7.12 -9.97 6.74
CA GLN A 261 7.47 -8.98 5.71
C GLN A 261 8.80 -8.26 6.09
N TYR A 262 9.88 -9.02 6.26
CA TYR A 262 11.16 -8.49 6.77
C TYR A 262 11.75 -7.38 5.92
N ASP A 263 11.47 -7.36 4.61
CA ASP A 263 11.92 -6.29 3.72
C ASP A 263 11.39 -4.94 4.14
N ARG A 264 10.20 -4.89 4.75
CA ARG A 264 9.66 -3.65 5.28
C ARG A 264 10.54 -3.07 6.36
N MET A 265 11.30 -3.87 7.13
CA MET A 265 12.16 -3.38 8.21
C MET A 265 13.54 -2.90 7.74
N LYS A 266 13.86 -2.96 6.45
CA LYS A 266 15.16 -2.51 5.94
C LYS A 266 15.32 -0.99 6.12
N VAL A 267 16.55 -0.57 6.40
CA VAL A 267 16.96 0.84 6.49
C VAL A 267 18.28 0.94 5.73
N ALA A 268 18.38 1.90 4.81
CA ALA A 268 19.60 2.10 4.03
C ALA A 268 20.78 2.47 4.94
N GLY A 269 21.95 1.89 4.68
CA GLY A 269 23.17 2.13 5.46
C GLY A 269 23.21 1.48 6.85
N TYR A 270 22.14 0.83 7.31
CA TYR A 270 22.16 0.09 8.56
C TYR A 270 23.02 -1.17 8.43
N VAL A 271 23.98 -1.31 9.35
CA VAL A 271 24.82 -2.50 9.50
C VAL A 271 24.73 -2.95 10.95
N PRO A 272 24.35 -4.23 11.23
CA PRO A 272 24.27 -4.73 12.60
C PRO A 272 25.58 -4.51 13.37
N VAL A 273 25.48 -3.98 14.58
CA VAL A 273 26.63 -3.92 15.49
C VAL A 273 26.92 -5.35 15.98
N LYS A 274 28.19 -5.77 15.84
CA LYS A 274 28.66 -7.06 16.35
C LYS A 274 28.86 -7.00 17.86
#